data_AF-A0A662LZT6-F1
#
_entry.id   AF-A0A662LZT6-F1
#
_cell.length_a   1.000
_cell.length_b   1.000
_cell.length_c   1.000
_cell.angle_alpha   90.00
_cell.angle_beta   90.00
_cell.angle_gamma   90.00
#
_symmetry.space_group_name_H-M   'P 1'
#
loop_
_entity.id
_entity.type
_entity.pdbx_description
1 polymer ?
#
loop_
_entity_poly.entity_id
_entity_poly.type
_entity_poly.pdbx_seq_one_letter_code
_entity_poly.pdbx_strand_id
1 'polypeptide(L)' 'SYWNINACNKEHLPSTKCIGNIRIKKARFRAKKKLLEVSFDIEP' A
#
# COMPACT_ATOMS: atom_id res chain seq x y z
N SER A 1 5.50 -1.28 19.26
CA SER A 1 5.90 -0.35 18.19
C SER A 1 4.77 -0.27 17.17
N TYR A 2 4.36 0.93 16.76
CA TYR A 2 3.33 1.11 15.72
C TYR A 2 4.00 1.20 14.35
N TRP A 3 3.56 0.39 13.38
CA TRP A 3 4.11 0.40 12.00
C TRP A 3 3.59 1.58 11.17
N ASN A 4 2.30 1.89 11.29
CA ASN A 4 1.66 3.03 10.64
C ASN A 4 0.49 3.51 11.51
N ILE A 5 0.30 4.83 11.63
CA ILE A 5 -0.86 5.47 12.24
C ILE A 5 -1.40 6.47 11.23
N ASN A 6 -2.67 6.35 10.87
CA ASN A 6 -3.31 7.19 9.85
C ASN A 6 -4.76 7.50 10.25
N ALA A 7 -5.22 8.72 9.99
CA ALA A 7 -6.62 9.09 10.15
C ALA A 7 -7.41 8.61 8.92
N CYS A 8 -8.08 7.46 9.05
CA CYS A 8 -8.88 6.85 8.00
C CYS A 8 -10.23 6.38 8.54
N ASN A 9 -11.32 6.65 7.82
CA ASN A 9 -12.68 6.25 8.17
C ASN A 9 -13.24 5.10 7.30
N LYS A 10 -12.38 4.43 6.54
CA LYS A 10 -12.74 3.30 5.67
C LYS A 10 -12.75 1.99 6.46
N GLU A 11 -13.42 0.97 5.92
CA GLU A 11 -13.34 -0.39 6.44
C GLU A 11 -11.97 -1.01 6.13
N HIS A 12 -11.45 -1.78 7.09
CA HIS A 12 -10.16 -2.46 6.99
C HIS A 12 -10.27 -3.89 7.50
N LEU A 13 -9.33 -4.72 7.07
CA LEU A 13 -9.18 -6.06 7.61
C LEU A 13 -8.69 -6.01 9.07
N PRO A 14 -9.09 -6.98 9.91
CA PRO A 14 -8.77 -6.99 11.34
C PRO A 14 -7.27 -7.26 11.62
N SER A 15 -6.55 -7.84 10.66
CA SER A 15 -5.10 -8.05 10.76
C SER A 15 -4.44 -8.04 9.38
N THR A 16 -3.13 -7.77 9.35
CA THR A 16 -2.34 -7.78 8.11
C THR A 16 -2.26 -9.16 7.45
N LYS A 17 -2.43 -10.25 8.21
CA LYS A 17 -2.43 -11.62 7.68
C LYS A 17 -3.59 -11.89 6.73
N CYS A 18 -4.69 -11.16 6.88
CA CYS A 18 -5.87 -11.30 6.02
C CYS A 18 -5.67 -10.66 4.63
N ILE A 19 -4.60 -9.86 4.44
CA ILE A 19 -4.34 -9.18 3.16
C ILE A 19 -3.83 -10.16 2.11
N GLY A 20 -3.07 -11.19 2.50
CA GLY A 20 -2.38 -12.08 1.55
C GLY A 20 -1.01 -11.54 1.13
N ASN A 21 -0.50 -12.01 -0.01
CA ASN A 21 0.83 -11.63 -0.50
C ASN A 21 0.74 -10.35 -1.37
N ILE A 22 1.48 -9.31 -1.02
CA ILE A 22 1.55 -8.07 -1.81
C ILE A 22 2.74 -8.13 -2.76
N ARG A 23 2.49 -8.05 -4.06
CA ARG A 23 3.54 -8.02 -5.09
C ARG A 23 3.59 -6.68 -5.79
N ILE A 24 4.71 -5.97 -5.65
CA ILE A 24 4.96 -4.72 -6.39
C ILE A 24 5.05 -5.04 -7.88
N LYS A 25 4.29 -4.32 -8.71
CA LYS A 25 4.30 -4.44 -10.17
C LYS A 25 5.22 -3.43 -10.82
N LYS A 26 5.01 -2.15 -10.50
CA LYS A 26 5.73 -1.04 -11.12
C LYS A 26 5.86 0.11 -10.15
N ALA A 27 7.07 0.66 -10.05
CA ALA A 27 7.31 1.96 -9.45
C ALA A 27 7.54 2.98 -10.57
N ARG A 28 6.96 4.17 -10.42
CA ARG A 28 7.14 5.29 -11.35
C ARG A 28 7.35 6.57 -10.59
N PHE A 29 8.52 7.18 -10.75
CA PHE A 29 8.74 8.54 -10.28
C PHE A 29 8.35 9.56 -11.35
N ARG A 30 7.51 10.52 -10.98
CA ARG A 30 7.06 11.60 -11.87
C ARG A 30 7.79 12.88 -11.50
N ALA A 31 8.97 13.07 -12.10
CA ALA A 31 9.89 14.16 -11.78
C ALA A 31 9.21 15.55 -11.74
N LYS A 32 8.42 15.90 -12.76
CA LYS A 32 7.71 17.19 -12.81
C LYS A 32 6.72 17.40 -11.64
N LYS A 33 6.16 16.33 -11.08
CA LYS A 33 5.20 16.39 -9.97
C LYS A 33 5.83 16.08 -8.61
N LYS A 34 7.08 15.61 -8.58
CA LYS A 34 7.76 15.12 -7.38
C LYS A 34 6.96 14.04 -6.63
N LEU A 35 6.26 13.17 -7.38
CA LEU A 35 5.45 12.09 -6.82
C LEU A 35 6.03 10.73 -7.20
N LEU A 36 6.06 9.81 -6.23
CA LEU A 36 6.36 8.40 -6.44
C LEU A 36 5.04 7.61 -6.46
N GLU A 37 4.76 6.97 -7.57
CA GLU A 37 3.63 6.06 -7.74
C GLU A 37 4.15 4.62 -7.62
N VAL A 38 3.52 3.80 -6.76
CA VAL A 38 3.86 2.38 -6.56
C VAL A 38 2.60 1.56 -6.76
N SER A 39 2.56 0.76 -7.83
CA SER A 39 1.45 -0.17 -8.07
C SER A 39 1.79 -1.57 -7.55
N PHE A 40 0.77 -2.26 -7.04
CA PHE A 40 0.88 -3.61 -6.48
C PHE A 40 -0.38 -4.42 -6.76
N ASP A 41 -0.22 -5.74 -6.77
CA ASP A 41 -1.32 -6.71 -6.76
C ASP A 41 -1.33 -7.45 -5.42
N ILE A 42 -2.47 -8.05 -5.11
CA ILE A 42 -2.63 -9.00 -4.00
C ILE A 42 -2.74 -10.40 -4.62
N GLU A 43 -1.79 -11.27 -4.32
CA GLU A 43 -1.79 -12.68 -4.69
C GLU A 43 -2.36 -13.52 -3.51
N PRO A 44 -3.07 -14.65 -3.79
CA PRO A 44 -3.64 -15.52 -2.76
C PRO A 44 -2.60 -16.06 -1.77
#